data_AF-A0A7J3TEI0-F1
#
_entry.id   AF-A0A7J3TEI0-F1
#
_cell.length_a   1.000
_cell.length_b   1.000
_cell.length_c   1.000
_cell.angle_alpha   90.00
_cell.angle_beta   90.00
_cell.angle_gamma   90.00
#
_symmetry.space_group_name_H-M   'P 1'
#
loop_
_entity.id
_entity.type
_entity.pdbx_description
1 polymer ?
#
loop_
_entity_poly.entity_id
_entity_poly.type
_entity_poly.pdbx_seq_one_letter_code
_entity_poly.pdbx_strand_id
1 'polypeptide(L)'
;MKTFHGGILLTDEMRINSENVNVSWAWYNETQGTVKWSFKNNFTTVKSFLLFRNSYYFGNAFWPVYLKNPQFNEMFAVFVAPLPDRGTANNSAPLCVAEFKDGRRIVCFIFTLSPGQEWSMLEGGFSKSIPPSGYSASMVMVKPSAEYCIEYDQTQVNDWDQQTGTTFTGYSPNPSVFNSVTAMAETEYVTLFADVIKKGKC
;
A
#
# COMPACT_ATOMS: atom_id res chain seq x y z
N MET A 1 6.26 -6.72 -25.53
CA MET A 1 6.39 -5.45 -24.80
C MET A 1 4.99 -4.98 -24.44
N LYS A 2 4.62 -5.03 -23.16
CA LYS A 2 3.33 -4.50 -22.68
C LYS A 2 3.58 -3.07 -22.21
N THR A 3 2.86 -2.11 -22.79
CA THR A 3 2.91 -0.70 -22.43
C THR A 3 2.08 -0.48 -21.18
N PHE A 4 2.68 0.13 -20.15
CA PHE A 4 2.04 0.44 -18.88
C PHE A 4 1.42 1.84 -18.97
N HIS A 5 0.15 1.98 -18.61
CA HIS A 5 -0.50 3.27 -18.35
C HIS A 5 -1.29 3.10 -17.05
N GLY A 6 -0.91 3.80 -15.98
CA GLY A 6 -1.74 3.94 -14.77
C GLY A 6 -1.69 2.80 -13.74
N GLY A 7 -0.59 2.03 -13.65
CA GLY A 7 -0.38 1.10 -12.52
C GLY A 7 -1.37 -0.07 -12.43
N ILE A 8 -2.03 -0.46 -13.52
CA ILE A 8 -2.97 -1.58 -13.54
C ILE A 8 -2.35 -2.75 -14.30
N LEU A 9 -2.07 -3.83 -13.58
CA LEU A 9 -1.80 -5.14 -14.17
C LEU A 9 -3.14 -5.88 -14.32
N LEU A 10 -3.58 -6.07 -15.57
CA LEU A 10 -4.68 -6.98 -15.88
C LEU A 10 -4.09 -8.38 -16.10
N THR A 11 -4.04 -9.22 -15.06
CA THR A 11 -4.28 -10.69 -15.06
C THR A 11 -3.85 -11.35 -13.75
N ASP A 12 -4.64 -12.38 -13.41
CA ASP A 12 -4.56 -13.40 -12.34
C ASP A 12 -4.96 -13.01 -10.92
N GLU A 13 -6.14 -13.52 -10.52
CA GLU A 13 -6.65 -13.54 -9.15
C GLU A 13 -5.67 -14.30 -8.24
N MET A 14 -4.81 -13.58 -7.53
CA MET A 14 -4.24 -14.11 -6.30
C MET A 14 -5.37 -14.16 -5.25
N ARG A 15 -6.02 -15.32 -5.14
CA ARG A 15 -6.95 -15.61 -4.05
C ARG A 15 -6.19 -15.86 -2.76
N ILE A 16 -5.83 -14.78 -2.07
CA ILE A 16 -5.30 -14.84 -0.70
C ILE A 16 -6.35 -14.21 0.21
N ASN A 17 -7.54 -14.83 0.24
CA ASN A 17 -8.52 -14.49 1.26
C ASN A 17 -8.11 -15.19 2.54
N SER A 18 -7.55 -14.43 3.49
CA SER A 18 -7.69 -14.78 4.89
C SER A 18 -9.19 -14.69 5.22
N GLU A 19 -9.86 -15.82 5.43
CA GLU A 19 -11.30 -15.92 5.72
C GLU A 19 -11.76 -15.04 6.91
N ASN A 20 -10.82 -14.55 7.72
CA ASN A 20 -11.07 -13.84 8.97
C ASN A 20 -10.66 -12.36 8.96
N VAL A 21 -10.17 -11.82 7.83
CA VAL A 21 -10.12 -10.36 7.61
C VAL A 21 -10.99 -10.06 6.41
N ASN A 22 -12.14 -9.43 6.64
CA ASN A 22 -13.01 -9.04 5.55
C ASN A 22 -12.49 -7.75 4.93
N VAL A 23 -12.34 -7.77 3.61
CA VAL A 23 -12.07 -6.59 2.79
C VAL A 23 -13.27 -6.39 1.88
N SER A 24 -13.77 -5.18 1.80
CA SER A 24 -14.78 -4.81 0.83
C SER A 24 -14.57 -3.38 0.37
N TRP A 25 -15.26 -2.99 -0.70
CA TRP A 25 -15.28 -1.62 -1.15
C TRP A 25 -16.68 -1.21 -1.62
N ALA A 26 -16.92 0.10 -1.63
CA ALA A 26 -18.08 0.72 -2.26
C ALA A 26 -17.67 2.05 -2.89
N TRP A 27 -18.40 2.51 -3.90
CA TRP A 27 -18.23 3.87 -4.38
C TRP A 27 -18.56 4.86 -3.27
N TYR A 28 -17.62 5.74 -2.96
CA TYR A 28 -17.87 6.90 -2.10
C TYR A 28 -18.32 8.09 -2.93
N ASN A 29 -17.62 8.33 -4.04
CA ASN A 29 -18.01 9.27 -5.08
C ASN A 29 -17.57 8.71 -6.44
N GLU A 30 -18.50 8.06 -7.14
CA GLU A 30 -18.24 7.42 -8.42
C GLU A 30 -17.81 8.43 -9.51
N THR A 31 -18.41 9.62 -9.52
CA THR A 31 -18.09 10.67 -10.49
C THR A 31 -16.65 11.17 -10.35
N GLN A 32 -16.12 11.18 -9.13
CA GLN A 32 -14.74 11.56 -8.84
C GLN A 32 -13.80 10.36 -8.75
N GLY A 33 -14.27 9.15 -9.08
CA GLY A 33 -13.43 7.96 -9.05
C GLY A 33 -12.92 7.58 -7.66
N THR A 34 -13.68 7.92 -6.60
CA THR A 34 -13.30 7.69 -5.21
C THR A 34 -14.10 6.54 -4.63
N VAL A 35 -13.39 5.56 -4.08
CA VAL A 35 -13.97 4.40 -3.38
C VAL A 35 -13.69 4.49 -1.89
N LYS A 36 -14.54 3.84 -1.10
CA LYS A 36 -14.32 3.55 0.31
C LYS A 36 -13.89 2.09 0.42
N TRP A 37 -12.68 1.85 0.91
CA TRP A 37 -12.28 0.52 1.39
C TRP A 37 -12.77 0.33 2.81
N SER A 38 -13.31 -0.85 3.11
CA SER A 38 -13.74 -1.24 4.45
C SER A 38 -13.06 -2.54 4.84
N PHE A 39 -12.56 -2.57 6.05
CA PHE A 39 -11.81 -3.68 6.62
C PHE A 39 -12.44 -4.09 7.93
N LYS A 40 -12.50 -5.39 8.20
CA LYS A 40 -12.93 -5.93 9.50
C LYS A 40 -12.03 -7.06 9.93
N ASN A 41 -11.48 -6.97 11.13
CA ASN A 41 -10.76 -8.06 11.75
C ASN A 41 -11.75 -8.94 12.54
N ASN A 42 -12.08 -10.12 12.01
CA ASN A 42 -12.96 -11.10 12.66
C ASN A 42 -12.21 -12.03 13.63
N PHE A 43 -10.89 -11.89 13.78
CA PHE A 43 -10.14 -12.64 14.78
C PHE A 43 -10.36 -12.08 16.19
N THR A 44 -10.03 -12.92 17.18
CA THR A 44 -9.95 -12.55 18.60
C THR A 44 -8.61 -11.92 18.99
N THR A 45 -7.69 -11.74 18.04
CA THR A 45 -6.35 -11.17 18.24
C THR A 45 -6.11 -10.00 17.29
N VAL A 46 -5.19 -9.09 17.66
CA VAL A 46 -4.68 -8.07 16.73
C VAL A 46 -4.10 -8.74 15.49
N LYS A 47 -4.41 -8.20 14.31
CA LYS A 47 -3.90 -8.70 13.03
C LYS A 47 -3.34 -7.57 12.18
N SER A 48 -2.27 -7.88 11.46
CA SER A 48 -1.70 -7.01 10.44
C SER A 48 -1.81 -7.67 9.07
N PHE A 49 -2.08 -6.87 8.04
CA PHE A 49 -2.23 -7.34 6.66
C PHE A 49 -1.89 -6.23 5.65
N LEU A 50 -1.68 -6.64 4.40
CA LEU A 50 -1.54 -5.77 3.25
C LEU A 50 -2.80 -5.89 2.39
N LEU A 51 -3.25 -4.78 1.77
CA LEU A 51 -4.31 -4.84 0.77
C LEU A 51 -3.68 -5.16 -0.59
N PHE A 52 -3.99 -6.32 -1.16
CA PHE A 52 -3.74 -6.60 -2.57
C PHE A 52 -5.00 -6.22 -3.34
N ARG A 53 -4.88 -5.44 -4.43
CA ARG A 53 -6.00 -5.02 -5.29
C ARG A 53 -5.50 -4.67 -6.68
N ASN A 54 -6.31 -4.88 -7.71
CA ASN A 54 -5.97 -4.61 -9.12
C ASN A 54 -4.58 -5.17 -9.51
N SER A 55 -4.25 -6.35 -8.97
CA SER A 55 -3.01 -7.09 -9.19
C SER A 55 -1.73 -6.44 -8.64
N TYR A 56 -1.83 -5.62 -7.58
CA TYR A 56 -0.66 -5.15 -6.83
C TYR A 56 -1.01 -4.80 -5.37
N TYR A 57 0.01 -4.56 -4.53
CA TYR A 57 -0.19 -4.17 -3.12
C TYR A 57 -0.41 -2.67 -2.99
N PHE A 58 -1.53 -2.26 -2.39
CA PHE A 58 -1.90 -0.87 -2.21
C PHE A 58 -0.82 -0.10 -1.44
N GLY A 59 -0.45 1.07 -1.96
CA GLY A 59 0.67 1.86 -1.48
C GLY A 59 1.92 1.72 -2.36
N ASN A 60 2.09 0.64 -3.13
CA ASN A 60 3.32 0.41 -3.89
C ASN A 60 3.52 1.34 -5.09
N ALA A 61 2.43 1.78 -5.74
CA ALA A 61 2.53 2.49 -7.01
C ALA A 61 3.21 3.87 -6.92
N PHE A 62 2.96 4.63 -5.85
CA PHE A 62 3.37 6.04 -5.75
C PHE A 62 3.85 6.40 -4.33
N TRP A 63 4.45 5.45 -3.60
CA TRP A 63 4.88 5.68 -2.21
C TRP A 63 5.80 6.89 -2.01
N PRO A 64 6.73 7.26 -2.93
CA PRO A 64 7.55 8.45 -2.75
C PRO A 64 6.69 9.72 -2.73
N VAL A 65 5.59 9.73 -3.48
CA VAL A 65 4.62 10.83 -3.52
C VAL A 65 3.85 10.91 -2.21
N TYR A 66 3.40 9.78 -1.68
CA TYR A 66 2.66 9.75 -0.41
C TYR A 66 3.47 10.32 0.76
N LEU A 67 4.79 10.08 0.78
CA LEU A 67 5.69 10.62 1.80
C LEU A 67 5.99 12.12 1.62
N LYS A 68 6.06 12.59 0.37
CA LYS A 68 6.51 13.96 0.08
C LYS A 68 5.37 14.96 -0.04
N ASN A 69 4.17 14.53 -0.42
CA ASN A 69 3.02 15.40 -0.49
C ASN A 69 2.37 15.54 0.91
N PRO A 70 2.40 16.74 1.52
CA PRO A 70 1.85 16.97 2.87
C PRO A 70 0.35 16.70 3.00
N GLN A 71 -0.38 16.65 1.88
CA GLN A 71 -1.82 16.35 1.88
C GLN A 71 -2.11 14.90 2.28
N PHE A 72 -1.21 13.96 1.97
CA PHE A 72 -1.36 12.57 2.41
C PHE A 72 -0.87 12.38 3.84
N ASN A 73 0.19 13.11 4.23
CA ASN A 73 0.76 13.04 5.57
C ASN A 73 1.16 11.61 5.97
N GLU A 74 1.67 10.83 5.00
CA GLU A 74 2.11 9.46 5.25
C GLU A 74 3.50 9.39 5.86
N MET A 75 3.70 8.32 6.63
CA MET A 75 4.98 7.99 7.24
C MET A 75 5.22 6.49 7.19
N PHE A 76 6.48 6.09 7.26
CA PHE A 76 6.82 4.70 7.55
C PHE A 76 6.46 4.34 9.00
N ALA A 77 5.84 3.19 9.19
CA ALA A 77 5.60 2.61 10.50
C ALA A 77 6.94 2.17 11.11
N VAL A 78 7.29 2.71 12.28
CA VAL A 78 8.43 2.24 13.09
C VAL A 78 8.01 1.28 14.21
N PHE A 79 6.70 1.18 14.46
CA PHE A 79 6.04 0.12 15.20
C PHE A 79 4.63 -0.02 14.63
N VAL A 80 3.96 -1.15 14.89
CA VAL A 80 2.55 -1.34 14.51
C VAL A 80 1.67 -1.34 15.74
N ALA A 81 0.57 -0.60 15.66
CA ALA A 81 -0.53 -0.62 16.60
C ALA A 81 -1.83 -0.63 15.81
N PRO A 82 -2.96 -1.07 16.41
CA PRO A 82 -4.26 -0.93 15.79
C PRO A 82 -4.50 0.50 15.28
N LEU A 83 -4.97 0.61 14.03
CA LEU A 83 -5.17 1.90 13.39
C LEU A 83 -6.23 2.70 14.14
N PRO A 84 -5.98 3.98 14.47
CA PRO A 84 -7.01 4.85 15.02
C PRO A 84 -8.07 5.13 13.95
N ASP A 85 -9.34 5.21 14.35
CA ASP A 85 -10.40 5.69 13.47
C ASP A 85 -10.60 7.20 13.67
N ARG A 86 -10.24 7.97 12.66
CA ARG A 86 -10.40 9.43 12.54
C ARG A 86 -11.53 9.79 11.55
N GLY A 87 -12.31 8.80 11.14
CA GLY A 87 -13.32 8.89 10.09
C GLY A 87 -12.75 8.58 8.71
N THR A 88 -13.55 7.91 7.87
CA THR A 88 -13.17 7.40 6.54
C THR A 88 -12.35 8.38 5.69
N ALA A 89 -12.71 9.67 5.68
CA ALA A 89 -12.04 10.69 4.87
C ALA A 89 -10.68 11.16 5.42
N ASN A 90 -10.40 10.93 6.71
CA ASN A 90 -9.16 11.34 7.39
C ASN A 90 -8.30 10.14 7.81
N ASN A 91 -8.79 8.93 7.55
CA ASN A 91 -8.10 7.70 7.86
C ASN A 91 -7.02 7.44 6.83
N SER A 92 -5.82 7.13 7.32
CA SER A 92 -4.77 6.57 6.49
C SER A 92 -3.94 5.55 7.26
N ALA A 93 -3.33 4.63 6.51
CA ALA A 93 -2.47 3.58 7.00
C ALA A 93 -1.01 3.96 6.75
N PRO A 94 -0.09 3.65 7.67
CA PRO A 94 1.32 3.93 7.45
C PRO A 94 1.93 2.99 6.40
N LEU A 95 3.06 3.41 5.81
CA LEU A 95 3.86 2.60 4.91
C LEU A 95 4.73 1.60 5.70
N CYS A 96 5.05 0.47 5.09
CA CYS A 96 6.03 -0.50 5.61
C CYS A 96 6.94 -1.01 4.49
N VAL A 97 8.00 -1.74 4.87
CA VAL A 97 8.72 -2.60 3.93
C VAL A 97 8.14 -4.00 4.04
N ALA A 98 7.45 -4.45 2.99
CA ALA A 98 6.99 -5.84 2.90
C ALA A 98 8.10 -6.71 2.32
N GLU A 99 8.33 -7.88 2.91
CA GLU A 99 9.31 -8.89 2.49
C GLU A 99 8.60 -10.19 2.18
N PHE A 100 8.84 -10.72 0.99
CA PHE A 100 8.17 -11.92 0.46
C PHE A 100 9.04 -13.17 0.63
N LYS A 101 8.47 -14.35 0.37
CA LYS A 101 9.13 -15.66 0.57
C LYS A 101 10.49 -15.80 -0.13
N ASP A 102 10.67 -15.14 -1.26
CA ASP A 102 11.91 -15.16 -2.05
C ASP A 102 12.92 -14.07 -1.62
N GLY A 103 12.64 -13.33 -0.56
CA GLY A 103 13.49 -12.27 -0.02
C GLY A 103 13.39 -10.94 -0.77
N ARG A 104 12.59 -10.85 -1.84
CA ARG A 104 12.29 -9.57 -2.50
C ARG A 104 11.41 -8.71 -1.61
N ARG A 105 11.47 -7.40 -1.82
CA ARG A 105 10.82 -6.41 -0.98
C ARG A 105 10.12 -5.35 -1.81
N ILE A 106 9.04 -4.81 -1.26
CA ILE A 106 8.36 -3.61 -1.78
C ILE A 106 8.04 -2.66 -0.62
N VAL A 107 7.76 -1.40 -0.95
CA VAL A 107 7.06 -0.48 -0.04
C VAL A 107 5.56 -0.55 -0.33
N CYS A 108 4.73 -0.65 0.70
CA CYS A 108 3.27 -0.62 0.60
C CYS A 108 2.63 -0.25 1.95
N PHE A 109 1.32 0.00 1.98
CA PHE A 109 0.59 0.28 3.21
C PHE A 109 0.42 -0.99 4.07
N ILE A 110 0.55 -0.83 5.39
CA ILE A 110 0.24 -1.87 6.37
C ILE A 110 -0.98 -1.51 7.20
N PHE A 111 -1.94 -2.42 7.26
CA PHE A 111 -3.15 -2.27 8.06
C PHE A 111 -3.01 -3.13 9.30
N THR A 112 -3.22 -2.56 10.48
CA THR A 112 -3.24 -3.30 11.75
C THR A 112 -4.53 -3.00 12.48
N LEU A 113 -5.29 -4.04 12.86
CA LEU A 113 -6.61 -3.89 13.47
C LEU A 113 -6.73 -4.69 14.76
N SER A 114 -7.41 -4.13 15.76
CA SER A 114 -7.80 -4.81 16.99
C SER A 114 -8.82 -5.93 16.71
N PRO A 115 -9.00 -6.89 17.64
CA PRO A 115 -10.09 -7.87 17.54
C PRO A 115 -11.45 -7.19 17.33
N GLY A 116 -12.21 -7.64 16.33
CA GLY A 116 -13.54 -7.10 16.02
C GLY A 116 -13.56 -5.68 15.44
N GLN A 117 -12.40 -5.02 15.28
CA GLN A 117 -12.34 -3.66 14.77
C GLN A 117 -12.76 -3.61 13.30
N GLU A 118 -13.63 -2.65 13.00
CA GLU A 118 -13.93 -2.17 11.66
C GLU A 118 -13.16 -0.88 11.41
N TRP A 119 -12.61 -0.72 10.20
CA TRP A 119 -11.87 0.47 9.80
C TRP A 119 -12.05 0.71 8.31
N SER A 120 -11.93 1.96 7.87
CA SER A 120 -12.14 2.29 6.46
C SER A 120 -11.36 3.52 6.05
N MET A 121 -11.02 3.61 4.76
CA MET A 121 -10.37 4.78 4.17
C MET A 121 -10.86 5.03 2.75
N LEU A 122 -10.61 6.24 2.24
CA LEU A 122 -10.88 6.58 0.85
C LEU A 122 -9.65 6.31 -0.02
N GLU A 123 -9.91 5.92 -1.27
CA GLU A 123 -8.89 5.83 -2.32
C GLU A 123 -9.45 6.40 -3.62
N GLY A 124 -8.67 7.24 -4.29
CA GLY A 124 -8.99 7.79 -5.62
C GLY A 124 -8.39 6.97 -6.77
N GLY A 125 -8.65 7.42 -8.00
CA GLY A 125 -8.02 6.83 -9.20
C GLY A 125 -8.79 5.67 -9.84
N PHE A 126 -10.09 5.54 -9.54
CA PHE A 126 -10.95 4.53 -10.14
C PHE A 126 -11.97 5.12 -11.11
N SER A 127 -12.60 4.27 -11.91
CA SER A 127 -13.71 4.66 -12.79
C SER A 127 -14.68 3.49 -12.98
N LYS A 128 -15.80 3.72 -13.65
CA LYS A 128 -16.72 2.61 -14.02
C LYS A 128 -16.06 1.53 -14.88
N SER A 129 -15.16 1.93 -15.78
CA SER A 129 -14.45 0.99 -16.64
C SER A 129 -13.28 0.31 -15.93
N ILE A 130 -12.83 0.88 -14.81
CA ILE A 130 -11.71 0.38 -14.01
C ILE A 130 -12.08 0.46 -12.51
N PRO A 131 -13.03 -0.37 -12.04
CA PRO A 131 -13.35 -0.45 -10.62
C PRO A 131 -12.26 -1.22 -9.85
N PRO A 132 -12.23 -1.15 -8.51
CA PRO A 132 -11.41 -2.05 -7.74
C PRO A 132 -11.80 -3.51 -7.97
N SER A 133 -10.80 -4.36 -8.19
CA SER A 133 -10.99 -5.78 -8.51
C SER A 133 -9.87 -6.64 -7.93
N GLY A 134 -10.07 -7.96 -7.87
CA GLY A 134 -9.06 -8.91 -7.38
C GLY A 134 -8.53 -8.56 -5.99
N TYR A 135 -9.38 -8.00 -5.12
CA TYR A 135 -8.96 -7.49 -3.83
C TYR A 135 -8.94 -8.57 -2.76
N SER A 136 -7.93 -8.53 -1.89
CA SER A 136 -7.81 -9.46 -0.77
C SER A 136 -6.89 -8.90 0.33
N ALA A 137 -6.99 -9.47 1.54
CA ALA A 137 -6.08 -9.17 2.65
C ALA A 137 -4.99 -10.24 2.75
N SER A 138 -3.76 -9.83 2.44
CA SER A 138 -2.56 -10.66 2.61
C SER A 138 -2.04 -10.52 4.03
N MET A 139 -2.25 -11.54 4.86
CA MET A 139 -1.79 -11.56 6.25
C MET A 139 -0.27 -11.49 6.34
N VAL A 140 0.23 -10.74 7.31
CA VAL A 140 1.67 -10.58 7.53
C VAL A 140 2.07 -10.78 8.98
N MET A 141 3.29 -11.30 9.18
CA MET A 141 3.97 -11.24 10.45
C MET A 141 4.84 -9.99 10.49
N VAL A 142 4.69 -9.17 11.53
CA VAL A 142 5.46 -7.92 11.65
C VAL A 142 6.69 -8.14 12.50
N LYS A 143 7.86 -7.79 11.96
CA LYS A 143 9.13 -7.73 12.69
C LYS A 143 9.42 -6.30 13.18
N PRO A 144 10.26 -6.14 14.23
CA PRO A 144 10.70 -4.82 14.68
C PRO A 144 11.30 -3.98 13.57
N SER A 145 11.28 -2.65 13.75
CA SER A 145 11.81 -1.73 12.75
C SER A 145 13.29 -1.93 12.49
N ALA A 146 13.70 -1.72 11.25
CA ALA A 146 15.08 -1.68 10.80
C ALA A 146 15.29 -0.53 9.81
N GLU A 147 16.56 -0.15 9.63
CA GLU A 147 16.95 0.74 8.55
C GLU A 147 16.90 0.01 7.20
N TYR A 148 16.42 0.72 6.18
CA TYR A 148 16.40 0.29 4.79
C TYR A 148 16.92 1.40 3.90
N CYS A 149 17.88 1.07 3.04
CA CYS A 149 18.25 1.89 1.90
C CYS A 149 17.30 1.57 0.76
N ILE A 150 16.51 2.57 0.36
CA ILE A 150 15.45 2.42 -0.63
C ILE A 150 15.77 3.35 -1.80
N GLU A 151 15.94 2.76 -2.98
CA GLU A 151 15.95 3.44 -4.28
C GLU A 151 14.58 3.24 -4.93
N TYR A 152 13.79 4.29 -5.10
CA TYR A 152 12.54 4.19 -5.86
C TYR A 152 12.79 4.31 -7.36
N ASP A 153 11.97 3.64 -8.16
CA ASP A 153 11.91 3.84 -9.60
C ASP A 153 11.35 5.23 -9.92
N GLN A 154 12.14 6.07 -10.60
CA GLN A 154 11.75 7.44 -10.96
C GLN A 154 10.46 7.50 -11.80
N THR A 155 10.09 6.41 -12.46
CA THR A 155 8.83 6.27 -13.19
C THR A 155 7.60 6.47 -12.30
N GLN A 156 7.66 6.10 -11.01
CA GLN A 156 6.55 6.34 -10.07
C GLN A 156 6.16 7.82 -9.99
N VAL A 157 7.15 8.68 -9.80
CA VAL A 157 6.94 10.13 -9.70
C VAL A 157 6.49 10.69 -11.05
N ASN A 158 7.14 10.27 -12.14
CA ASN A 158 6.81 10.76 -13.47
C ASN A 158 5.38 10.40 -13.87
N ASP A 159 4.95 9.17 -13.61
CA ASP A 159 3.60 8.70 -13.88
C ASP A 159 2.56 9.43 -13.03
N TRP A 160 2.88 9.72 -11.75
CA TRP A 160 2.01 10.51 -10.89
C TRP A 160 1.83 11.94 -11.43
N ASP A 161 2.93 12.63 -11.73
CA ASP A 161 2.92 14.00 -12.24
C ASP A 161 2.19 14.07 -13.59
N GLN A 162 2.40 13.08 -14.47
CA GLN A 162 1.68 12.98 -15.73
C GLN A 162 0.17 12.78 -15.53
N GLN A 163 -0.24 11.97 -14.55
CA GLN A 163 -1.67 11.67 -14.30
C GLN A 163 -2.40 12.82 -13.61
N THR A 164 -1.73 13.53 -12.72
CA THR A 164 -2.36 14.55 -11.86
C THR A 164 -2.06 15.97 -12.29
N GLY A 165 -1.12 16.17 -13.22
CA GLY A 165 -0.63 17.48 -13.63
C GLY A 165 0.17 18.18 -12.54
N THR A 166 0.62 17.45 -11.50
CA THR A 166 1.47 18.02 -10.46
C THR A 166 2.92 18.16 -10.94
N THR A 167 3.67 19.01 -10.25
CA THR A 167 5.12 19.19 -10.45
C THR A 167 5.82 19.13 -9.09
N PHE A 168 5.46 18.12 -8.30
CA PHE A 168 6.02 17.97 -6.96
C PHE A 168 7.53 17.76 -7.05
N THR A 169 8.26 18.32 -6.08
CA THR A 169 9.72 18.23 -6.01
C THR A 169 10.13 17.70 -4.64
N GLY A 170 11.43 17.46 -4.43
CA GLY A 170 11.95 17.01 -3.13
C GLY A 170 11.99 15.49 -2.95
N TYR A 171 11.90 14.74 -4.05
CA TYR A 171 12.08 13.28 -4.08
C TYR A 171 13.55 12.83 -3.94
N SER A 172 14.50 13.77 -3.92
CA SER A 172 15.92 13.50 -3.65
C SER A 172 16.28 13.62 -2.16
N PRO A 173 17.30 12.90 -1.67
CA PRO A 173 18.14 11.95 -2.41
C PRO A 173 17.42 10.63 -2.71
N ASN A 174 17.78 9.99 -3.81
CA ASN A 174 17.35 8.65 -4.19
C ASN A 174 18.61 7.87 -4.62
N PRO A 175 19.07 6.87 -3.86
CA PRO A 175 18.40 6.24 -2.71
C PRO A 175 18.43 7.08 -1.41
N SER A 176 17.55 6.73 -0.48
CA SER A 176 17.45 7.30 0.87
C SER A 176 17.30 6.21 1.95
N VAL A 177 17.69 6.53 3.19
CA VAL A 177 17.51 5.62 4.34
C VAL A 177 16.18 5.91 5.03
N PHE A 178 15.41 4.84 5.27
CA PHE A 178 14.15 4.88 6.00
C PHE A 178 14.16 3.88 7.14
N ASN A 179 13.62 4.25 8.30
CA ASN A 179 13.34 3.30 9.37
C ASN A 179 11.91 2.79 9.22
N SER A 180 11.74 1.47 9.18
CA SER A 180 10.44 0.84 8.90
C SER A 180 10.35 -0.55 9.52
N VAL A 181 9.17 -0.94 9.98
CA VAL A 181 8.86 -2.34 10.30
C VAL A 181 8.96 -3.21 9.05
N THR A 182 9.32 -4.48 9.24
CA THR A 182 9.25 -5.48 8.16
C THR A 182 7.93 -6.22 8.24
N ALA A 183 7.13 -6.18 7.19
CA ALA A 183 5.93 -7.00 7.03
C ALA A 183 6.29 -8.28 6.26
N MET A 184 6.44 -9.41 6.95
CA MET A 184 6.72 -10.70 6.33
C MET A 184 5.45 -11.25 5.71
N ALA A 185 5.39 -11.27 4.39
CA ALA A 185 4.22 -11.69 3.63
C ALA A 185 4.43 -13.11 3.07
N GLU A 186 3.54 -14.04 3.40
CA GLU A 186 3.62 -15.44 2.92
C GLU A 186 3.01 -15.65 1.52
N THR A 187 2.91 -14.56 0.78
CA THR A 187 2.27 -14.44 -0.52
C THR A 187 3.33 -14.25 -1.62
N GLU A 188 2.91 -14.31 -2.88
CA GLU A 188 3.76 -14.04 -4.03
C GLU A 188 4.18 -12.56 -4.08
N TYR A 189 5.43 -12.36 -4.48
CA TYR A 189 5.95 -11.04 -4.80
C TYR A 189 5.31 -10.54 -6.10
N VAL A 190 4.74 -9.34 -6.04
CA VAL A 190 4.25 -8.62 -7.20
C VAL A 190 4.76 -7.20 -7.10
N THR A 191 5.33 -6.68 -8.19
CA THR A 191 5.82 -5.30 -8.25
C THR A 191 5.30 -4.59 -9.49
N LEU A 192 4.96 -3.32 -9.33
CA LEU A 192 4.66 -2.42 -10.45
C LEU A 192 5.91 -1.75 -10.99
N PHE A 193 6.86 -1.46 -10.09
CA PHE A 193 8.04 -0.64 -10.35
C PHE A 193 9.31 -1.33 -9.88
N ALA A 194 10.46 -0.98 -10.45
CA ALA A 194 11.72 -1.66 -10.19
C ALA A 194 12.49 -1.05 -9.01
N ASP A 195 11.83 -0.88 -7.86
CA ASP A 195 12.45 -0.35 -6.64
C ASP A 195 13.58 -1.27 -6.14
N VAL A 196 14.67 -0.68 -5.65
CA VAL A 196 15.78 -1.41 -5.03
C VAL A 196 15.76 -1.19 -3.52
N ILE A 197 15.45 -2.24 -2.77
CA ILE A 197 15.30 -2.18 -1.31
C ILE A 197 16.33 -3.09 -0.64
N LYS A 198 17.27 -2.49 0.08
CA LYS A 198 18.33 -3.19 0.85
C LYS A 198 18.19 -2.88 2.33
N LYS A 199 18.36 -3.89 3.17
CA LYS A 199 18.41 -3.69 4.62
C LYS A 199 19.74 -3.01 5.00
N GLY A 200 19.70 -2.02 5.88
CA GLY A 200 20.85 -1.22 6.31
C GLY A 200 20.86 0.19 5.69
N LYS A 201 22.03 0.83 5.72
CA LYS A 201 22.25 2.18 5.21
C LYS A 201 22.48 2.19 3.69
N CYS A 202 22.30 3.38 3.11
CA CYS A 202 22.92 3.76 1.85
C CYS A 202 24.38 4.16 2.14
#